data_AF-A0ABD5NS33-F1
#
_entry.id   AF-A0ABD5NS33-F1
#
_cell.length_a   1.000
_cell.length_b   1.000
_cell.length_c   1.000
_cell.angle_alpha   90.00
_cell.angle_beta   90.00
_cell.angle_gamma   90.00
#
_symmetry.space_group_name_H-M   'P 1'
#
loop_
_entity.id
_entity.type
_entity.pdbx_description
1 polymer ?
#
loop_
_entity_poly.entity_id
_entity_poly.type
_entity_poly.pdbx_seq_one_letter_code
_entity_poly.pdbx_strand_id
1 'polypeptide(L)'
;MTLIGSELLVEIVSLAVYAVLAVVFTVVGVLAESASLQHLGGNDLFLAGWLAAIGFVMLYAGIYAVGYRKLVMHANEVLAA
;
A
#
# COMPACT_ATOMS: atom_id res chain seq x y z
N MET A 1 -20.76 25.35 -16.66
CA MET A 1 -20.76 23.87 -16.60
C MET A 1 -19.32 23.34 -16.68
N THR A 2 -18.43 23.81 -15.81
CA THR A 2 -17.00 23.40 -15.75
C THR A 2 -16.58 22.89 -14.38
N LEU A 3 -17.43 23.04 -13.35
CA LEU A 3 -17.12 22.68 -11.96
C LEU A 3 -17.05 21.16 -11.76
N ILE A 4 -17.98 20.40 -12.37
CA ILE A 4 -18.02 18.92 -12.33
C ILE A 4 -16.73 18.27 -12.87
N GLY A 5 -16.13 18.85 -13.92
CA GLY A 5 -14.93 18.28 -14.52
C GLY A 5 -13.67 18.45 -13.66
N SER A 6 -13.57 19.54 -12.91
CA SER A 6 -12.38 19.83 -12.10
C SER A 6 -12.37 19.08 -10.78
N GLU A 7 -13.53 18.91 -10.14
CA GLU A 7 -13.64 18.13 -8.89
C GLU A 7 -13.38 16.64 -9.12
N LEU A 8 -13.95 16.08 -10.19
CA LEU A 8 -13.73 14.69 -10.58
C LEU A 8 -12.25 14.39 -10.94
N LEU A 9 -11.57 15.34 -11.60
CA LEU A 9 -10.14 15.21 -11.90
C LEU A 9 -9.29 15.13 -10.64
N VAL A 10 -9.60 15.94 -9.61
CA VAL A 10 -8.89 15.91 -8.34
C VAL A 10 -9.11 14.58 -7.62
N GLU A 11 -10.34 14.05 -7.64
CA GLU A 11 -10.65 12.74 -7.06
C GLU A 11 -9.91 11.60 -7.76
N ILE A 12 -9.89 11.58 -9.10
CA ILE A 12 -9.18 10.56 -9.87
C ILE A 12 -7.67 10.61 -9.58
N VAL A 13 -7.09 11.80 -9.49
CA VAL A 13 -5.66 11.96 -9.14
C VAL A 13 -5.40 11.44 -7.72
N SER A 14 -6.26 11.77 -6.76
CA SER A 14 -6.16 11.26 -5.38
C SER A 14 -6.25 9.73 -5.33
N LEU A 15 -7.19 9.15 -6.07
CA LEU A 15 -7.38 7.71 -6.17
C LEU A 15 -6.15 7.02 -6.80
N ALA A 16 -5.59 7.60 -7.85
CA ALA A 16 -4.36 7.12 -8.47
C ALA A 16 -3.17 7.16 -7.51
N VAL A 17 -3.04 8.22 -6.70
CA VAL A 17 -2.00 8.31 -5.66
C VAL A 17 -2.16 7.20 -4.62
N TYR A 18 -3.38 6.95 -4.12
CA TYR A 18 -3.60 5.84 -3.19
C TYR A 18 -3.32 4.48 -3.81
N ALA A 19 -3.65 4.28 -5.09
CA ALA A 19 -3.34 3.04 -5.80
C ALA A 19 -1.82 2.81 -5.90
N VAL A 20 -1.08 3.84 -6.28
CA VAL A 20 0.39 3.78 -6.35
C VAL A 20 0.98 3.49 -4.97
N LEU A 21 0.53 4.19 -3.92
CA LEU A 21 0.99 3.95 -2.56
C LEU A 21 0.71 2.53 -2.09
N ALA A 22 -0.50 2.01 -2.34
CA ALA A 22 -0.86 0.63 -1.99
C ALA A 22 0.11 -0.37 -2.65
N VAL A 23 0.36 -0.21 -3.95
CA VAL A 23 1.29 -1.07 -4.70
C VAL A 23 2.72 -0.96 -4.15
N VAL A 24 3.21 0.25 -3.91
CA VAL A 24 4.56 0.47 -3.39
C VAL A 24 4.73 -0.20 -2.03
N PHE A 25 3.81 0.03 -1.09
CA PHE A 25 3.88 -0.60 0.23
C PHE A 25 3.80 -2.13 0.14
N THR A 26 2.96 -2.68 -0.73
CA THR A 26 2.88 -4.13 -0.93
C THR A 26 4.18 -4.69 -1.51
N VAL A 27 4.73 -4.07 -2.55
CA VAL A 27 5.98 -4.55 -3.19
C VAL A 27 7.14 -4.48 -2.22
N VAL A 28 7.33 -3.34 -1.52
CA VAL A 28 8.42 -3.21 -0.56
C VAL A 28 8.24 -4.16 0.62
N GLY A 29 7.00 -4.38 1.08
CA GLY A 29 6.69 -5.38 2.10
C GLY A 29 7.08 -6.80 1.67
N VAL A 30 6.71 -7.23 0.45
CA VAL A 30 7.11 -8.54 -0.10
C VAL A 30 8.64 -8.67 -0.20
N LEU A 31 9.32 -7.61 -0.63
CA LEU A 31 10.79 -7.62 -0.72
C LEU A 31 11.44 -7.71 0.67
N ALA A 32 10.89 -7.05 1.68
CA ALA A 32 11.38 -7.13 3.05
C ALA A 32 11.18 -8.54 3.64
N GLU A 33 10.04 -9.18 3.42
CA GLU A 33 9.81 -10.58 3.80
C GLU A 33 10.79 -11.52 3.09
N SER A 34 11.02 -11.32 1.79
CA SER A 34 12.00 -12.12 1.03
C SER A 34 13.42 -11.96 1.58
N ALA A 35 13.82 -10.73 1.91
CA ALA A 35 15.11 -10.45 2.53
C ALA A 35 15.22 -11.04 3.94
N SER A 36 14.14 -11.02 4.74
CA SER A 36 14.09 -11.67 6.05
C SER A 36 14.40 -13.17 5.95
N LEU A 37 13.74 -13.87 5.01
CA LEU A 37 13.95 -15.30 4.79
C LEU A 37 15.40 -15.64 4.41
N GLN A 38 16.07 -14.77 3.64
CA GLN A 38 17.48 -14.94 3.31
C GLN A 38 18.39 -14.82 4.55
N HIS A 39 18.09 -13.89 5.46
CA HIS A 39 18.87 -13.71 6.70
C HIS A 39 18.60 -14.81 7.73
N LEU A 40 17.41 -15.40 7.76
CA LEU A 40 17.14 -16.60 8.56
C LEU A 40 18.04 -17.77 8.14
N GLY A 41 18.27 -17.95 6.84
CA GLY A 41 19.22 -18.94 6.32
C GLY A 41 20.69 -18.60 6.60
N GLY A 42 21.00 -17.33 6.83
CA GLY A 42 22.34 -16.81 7.12
C GLY A 42 22.72 -16.76 8.61
N ASN A 43 21.87 -17.28 9.51
CA ASN A 43 22.07 -17.31 10.96
C ASN A 43 22.09 -15.91 11.64
N ASP A 44 21.57 -14.87 10.98
CA ASP A 44 21.33 -13.54 11.56
C ASP A 44 19.84 -13.39 11.91
N LEU A 45 19.48 -13.91 13.08
CA LEU A 45 18.09 -13.91 13.57
C LEU A 45 17.58 -12.51 13.91
N PHE A 46 18.46 -11.60 14.31
CA PHE A 46 18.06 -10.24 14.69
C PHE A 46 17.61 -9.46 13.46
N LEU A 47 18.44 -9.43 12.42
CA LEU A 47 18.12 -8.71 11.20
C LEU A 47 16.94 -9.37 10.45
N ALA A 48 16.87 -10.70 10.46
CA ALA A 48 15.73 -11.43 9.95
C ALA A 48 14.41 -11.04 10.64
N GLY A 49 14.38 -11.05 11.97
CA GLY A 49 13.18 -10.67 12.74
C GLY A 49 12.78 -9.21 12.50
N TRP A 50 13.76 -8.30 12.42
CA TRP A 50 13.50 -6.89 12.12
C TRP A 50 12.91 -6.69 10.72
N LEU A 51 13.46 -7.36 9.71
CA LEU A 51 12.95 -7.30 8.34
C LEU A 51 11.53 -7.89 8.22
N ALA A 52 11.24 -9.00 8.91
CA ALA A 52 9.89 -9.57 8.96
C ALA A 52 8.89 -8.62 9.63
N ALA A 53 9.29 -7.94 10.72
CA ALA A 53 8.42 -6.96 11.36
C ALA A 53 8.08 -5.78 10.43
N ILE A 54 9.08 -5.26 9.71
CA ILE A 54 8.86 -4.18 8.73
C ILE A 54 8.03 -4.66 7.54
N GLY A 55 8.34 -5.85 7.00
CA GLY A 55 7.62 -6.47 5.90
C GLY A 55 6.14 -6.62 6.22
N PHE A 56 5.83 -7.19 7.39
CA PHE A 56 4.47 -7.32 7.88
C PHE A 56 3.73 -5.98 7.99
N VAL A 57 4.37 -4.96 8.59
CA VAL A 57 3.77 -3.62 8.71
C VAL A 57 3.51 -3.00 7.34
N MET A 58 4.45 -3.11 6.40
CA MET A 58 4.29 -2.59 5.04
C MET A 58 3.21 -3.31 4.26
N LEU A 59 3.11 -4.64 4.38
CA LEU A 59 2.03 -5.42 3.75
C LEU A 59 0.67 -5.03 4.32
N TYR A 60 0.56 -4.88 5.63
CA TYR A 60 -0.67 -4.38 6.27
C TYR A 60 -1.02 -2.97 5.79
N ALA A 61 -0.02 -2.09 5.69
CA ALA A 61 -0.22 -0.73 5.21
C ALA A 61 -0.70 -0.72 3.75
N GLY A 62 -0.04 -1.47 2.86
CA GLY A 62 -0.38 -1.53 1.44
C GLY A 62 -1.74 -2.14 1.18
N ILE A 63 -2.02 -3.31 1.76
CA ILE A 63 -3.24 -4.08 1.48
C ILE A 63 -4.45 -3.46 2.19
N TYR A 64 -4.35 -3.24 3.50
CA TYR A 64 -5.51 -2.91 4.30
C TYR A 64 -5.63 -1.40 4.57
N ALA A 65 -4.57 -0.75 5.06
CA ALA A 65 -4.66 0.65 5.44
C ALA A 65 -4.84 1.58 4.23
N VAL A 66 -4.13 1.33 3.13
CA VAL A 66 -4.20 2.13 1.91
C VAL A 66 -5.13 1.45 0.88
N GLY A 67 -4.85 0.21 0.50
CA GLY A 67 -5.62 -0.50 -0.53
C GLY A 67 -7.11 -0.62 -0.19
N TYR A 68 -7.45 -1.16 0.97
CA TYR A 68 -8.87 -1.32 1.31
C TYR A 68 -9.51 -0.03 1.82
N ARG A 69 -8.97 0.58 2.88
CA ARG A 69 -9.64 1.71 3.55
C ARG A 69 -9.61 3.02 2.77
N LYS A 70 -8.57 3.27 1.96
CA LYS A 70 -8.40 4.57 1.27
C LYS A 70 -8.64 4.47 -0.22
N LEU A 71 -8.31 3.37 -0.87
CA LEU A 71 -8.54 3.21 -2.30
C LEU A 71 -9.95 2.65 -2.57
N VAL A 72 -10.27 1.46 -2.06
CA VAL A 72 -11.56 0.81 -2.39
C VAL A 72 -12.76 1.56 -1.83
N MET A 73 -12.71 1.99 -0.55
CA MET A 73 -13.83 2.73 0.05
C MET A 73 -14.08 4.06 -0.68
N HIS A 74 -13.01 4.79 -0.99
CA HIS A 74 -13.11 6.10 -1.64
C HIS A 74 -13.53 5.95 -3.11
N ALA A 75 -13.06 4.91 -3.82
CA ALA A 75 -13.58 4.59 -5.14
C ALA A 75 -15.08 4.30 -5.13
N ASN A 76 -15.57 3.59 -4.10
CA ASN A 76 -16.99 3.30 -3.97
C ASN A 76 -17.82 4.56 -3.70
N GLU A 77 -17.30 5.51 -2.92
CA GLU A 77 -17.93 6.82 -2.72
C GLU A 77 -18.04 7.61 -4.03
N VAL A 78 -16.95 7.67 -4.82
CA VAL A 78 -16.93 8.36 -6.11
C VAL A 78 -17.87 7.71 -7.13
N LEU A 79 -18.00 6.38 -7.13
CA LEU A 79 -18.87 5.65 -8.06
C LEU A 79 -20.36 5.71 -7.68
N ALA A 80 -20.67 6.00 -6.41
CA ALA A 80 -22.05 6.08 -5.91
C ALA A 80 -22.63 7.50 -5.91
N ALA A 81 -21.79 8.51 -6.18
CA ALA A 81 -22.17 9.92 -6.32
C ALA A 81 -22.76 10.23 -7.71
#